data_AF-A0A1R0Y1N6-F1
#
_entry.id   AF-A0A1R0Y1N6-F1
#
_cell.length_a   1.000
_cell.length_b   1.000
_cell.length_c   1.000
_cell.angle_alpha   90.00
_cell.angle_beta   90.00
_cell.angle_gamma   90.00
#
_symmetry.space_group_name_H-M   'P 1'
#
loop_
_entity.id
_entity.type
_entity.pdbx_description
1 polymer ?
#
loop_
_entity_poly.entity_id
_entity_poly.type
_entity_poly.pdbx_seq_one_letter_code
_entity_poly.pdbx_strand_id
1 'polypeptide(L)'
;MKTALGGLTNTVAMLGFGSSYSGANIVGGKIDLTKSNGSDPTKDPYNQAFIIPRNGTITSMYAFFSSTVAMALIGTTLNVSAQLFKADSNSNIFTPISGAVVSLAPSLTGIISDGSTSNGSKTALNIDVQAGDRLMLVVIPTITSGLDMTTTLTGYASAGIEIK
;
A
#
# COMPACT_ATOMS: atom_id res chain seq x y z
N MET A 1 14.01 17.00 -3.85
CA MET A 1 14.71 17.65 -4.98
C MET A 1 14.56 19.16 -4.87
N LYS A 2 15.57 19.92 -5.28
CA LYS A 2 15.55 21.40 -5.29
C LYS A 2 16.40 21.92 -6.43
N THR A 3 16.10 23.10 -6.94
CA THR A 3 16.97 23.83 -7.87
C THR A 3 17.72 24.94 -7.12
N ALA A 4 18.91 25.28 -7.59
CA ALA A 4 19.69 26.42 -7.11
C ALA A 4 20.09 27.33 -8.29
N LEU A 5 20.32 28.62 -8.01
CA LEU A 5 20.77 29.57 -9.02
C LEU A 5 22.10 29.10 -9.63
N GLY A 6 22.15 28.99 -10.96
CA GLY A 6 23.31 28.44 -11.67
C GLY A 6 23.43 26.90 -11.63
N GLY A 7 22.48 26.18 -11.02
CA GLY A 7 22.32 24.72 -11.13
C GLY A 7 23.30 23.85 -10.32
N LEU A 8 24.31 24.45 -9.68
CA LEU A 8 25.43 23.71 -9.07
C LEU A 8 25.05 22.85 -7.85
N THR A 9 23.98 23.22 -7.12
CA THR A 9 23.52 22.49 -5.91
C THR A 9 22.11 21.93 -6.06
N ASN A 10 21.72 21.63 -7.31
CA ASN A 10 20.48 20.91 -7.57
C ASN A 10 20.49 19.55 -6.86
N THR A 11 19.38 19.17 -6.24
CA THR A 11 19.21 17.81 -5.70
C THR A 11 18.18 17.06 -6.52
N VAL A 12 18.44 15.78 -6.78
CA VAL A 12 17.56 14.90 -7.56
C VAL A 12 16.66 14.06 -6.66
N ALA A 13 15.68 13.38 -7.25
CA ALA A 13 14.93 12.32 -6.59
C ALA A 13 15.38 10.96 -7.15
N MET A 14 15.53 9.97 -6.28
CA MET A 14 15.77 8.58 -6.67
C MET A 14 14.51 7.78 -6.36
N LEU A 15 14.04 6.98 -7.31
CA LEU A 15 12.88 6.13 -7.13
C LEU A 15 13.35 4.72 -6.79
N GLY A 16 12.94 4.21 -5.63
CA GLY A 16 13.14 2.83 -5.23
C GLY A 16 11.90 1.99 -5.56
N PHE A 17 12.06 0.94 -6.36
CA PHE A 17 11.01 -0.07 -6.52
C PHE A 17 11.08 -1.01 -5.31
N GLY A 18 9.98 -1.15 -4.55
CA GLY A 18 9.91 -2.08 -3.41
C GLY A 18 10.11 -1.48 -2.00
N SER A 19 10.09 -0.14 -1.85
CA SER A 19 9.99 0.49 -0.53
C SER A 19 8.53 0.58 -0.06
N SER A 20 8.27 0.33 1.22
CA SER A 20 6.95 0.54 1.85
C SER A 20 6.98 1.70 2.87
N TYR A 21 5.84 2.36 3.06
CA TYR A 21 5.66 3.44 4.04
C TYR A 21 4.42 3.11 4.88
N SER A 22 4.53 3.30 6.19
CA SER A 22 3.43 3.11 7.13
C SER A 22 2.92 4.47 7.62
N GLY A 23 1.61 4.59 7.83
CA GLY A 23 0.98 5.82 8.35
C GLY A 23 0.30 6.70 7.29
N ALA A 24 -0.01 6.17 6.11
CA ALA A 24 -0.90 6.87 5.18
C ALA A 24 -2.34 6.90 5.74
N ASN A 25 -2.99 8.07 5.68
CA ASN A 25 -4.37 8.24 6.14
C ASN A 25 -5.35 8.01 4.98
N ILE A 26 -6.35 7.16 5.20
CA ILE A 26 -7.47 6.96 4.26
C ILE A 26 -8.66 7.74 4.81
N VAL A 27 -9.04 8.84 4.14
CA VAL A 27 -10.16 9.71 4.54
C VAL A 27 -11.24 9.64 3.47
N GLY A 28 -12.46 9.26 3.84
CA GLY A 28 -13.56 9.08 2.89
C GLY A 28 -13.25 8.03 1.81
N GLY A 29 -12.42 7.04 2.12
CA GLY A 29 -11.99 6.00 1.19
C GLY A 29 -10.93 6.44 0.18
N LYS A 30 -10.34 7.64 0.31
CA LYS A 30 -9.31 8.15 -0.60
C LYS A 30 -7.99 8.37 0.10
N ILE A 31 -6.90 8.26 -0.65
CA ILE A 31 -5.57 8.72 -0.23
C ILE A 31 -5.26 9.99 -1.01
N ASP A 32 -5.04 11.08 -0.28
CA ASP A 32 -4.72 12.39 -0.86
C ASP A 32 -3.26 12.74 -0.56
N LEU A 33 -2.42 12.74 -1.59
CA LEU A 33 -1.00 13.11 -1.49
C LEU A 33 -0.74 14.59 -1.82
N THR A 34 -1.78 15.42 -2.00
CA THR A 34 -1.60 16.86 -2.27
C THR A 34 -1.10 17.63 -1.06
N LYS A 35 -1.32 17.10 0.14
CA LYS A 35 -0.91 17.72 1.39
C LYS A 35 0.32 17.01 1.93
N SER A 36 1.33 17.80 2.29
CA SER A 36 2.36 17.36 3.23
C SER A 36 1.64 17.02 4.55
N ASN A 37 1.86 15.81 5.06
CA ASN A 37 1.23 15.29 6.28
C ASN A 37 1.91 15.84 7.55
N GLY A 38 2.80 16.84 7.47
CA GLY A 38 3.33 17.52 8.63
C GLY A 38 4.35 18.62 8.35
N SER A 39 4.93 19.16 9.42
CA SER A 39 6.05 20.11 9.38
C SER A 39 7.41 19.45 9.10
N ASP A 40 7.45 18.12 9.00
CA ASP A 40 8.65 17.33 8.72
C ASP A 40 8.46 16.56 7.40
N PRO A 41 9.03 17.05 6.28
CA PRO A 41 8.92 16.40 4.97
C PRO A 41 9.57 15.02 4.90
N THR A 42 10.31 14.59 5.94
CA THR A 42 10.82 13.21 6.05
C THR A 42 9.76 12.23 6.56
N LYS A 43 8.64 12.74 7.09
CA LYS A 43 7.49 11.99 7.59
C LYS A 43 6.25 12.11 6.69
N ASP A 44 6.40 12.72 5.52
CA ASP A 44 5.35 12.69 4.52
C ASP A 44 5.24 11.30 3.90
N PRO A 45 4.03 10.81 3.58
CA PRO A 45 3.88 9.58 2.84
C PRO A 45 4.62 9.70 1.51
N TYR A 46 5.68 8.91 1.35
CA TYR A 46 6.37 8.84 0.07
C TYR A 46 5.38 8.32 -0.98
N ASN A 47 5.27 9.04 -2.11
CA ASN A 47 4.48 8.60 -3.23
C ASN A 47 5.02 7.27 -3.76
N GLN A 48 4.32 6.20 -3.44
CA GLN A 48 4.65 4.81 -3.80
C GLN A 48 3.87 4.32 -5.01
N ALA A 49 3.34 5.25 -5.81
CA ALA A 49 2.58 4.89 -6.99
C ALA A 49 3.48 4.55 -8.19
N PHE A 50 3.08 3.52 -8.93
CA PHE A 50 3.67 3.13 -10.21
C PHE A 50 2.84 3.71 -11.35
N ILE A 51 3.50 4.26 -12.36
CA ILE A 51 2.83 4.77 -13.56
C ILE A 51 2.67 3.64 -14.56
N ILE A 52 1.47 3.50 -15.10
CA ILE A 52 1.13 2.56 -16.16
C ILE A 52 1.70 3.08 -17.49
N PRO A 53 2.62 2.36 -18.16
CA PRO A 53 3.28 2.85 -19.36
C PRO A 53 2.47 2.65 -20.65
N ARG A 54 1.43 1.80 -20.62
CA ARG A 54 0.59 1.45 -21.76
C ARG A 54 -0.80 1.04 -21.29
N ASN A 55 -1.79 1.13 -22.17
CA ASN A 55 -3.09 0.53 -21.90
C ASN A 55 -2.95 -0.98 -21.67
N GLY A 56 -3.78 -1.51 -20.78
CA GLY A 56 -3.83 -2.94 -20.49
C GLY A 56 -4.94 -3.27 -19.49
N THR A 57 -5.00 -4.53 -19.12
CA THR A 57 -5.99 -5.04 -18.16
C THR A 57 -5.27 -5.74 -17.02
N ILE A 58 -5.59 -5.36 -15.77
CA ILE A 58 -5.12 -6.08 -14.59
C ILE A 58 -5.88 -7.40 -14.49
N THR A 59 -5.16 -8.51 -14.49
CA THR A 59 -5.74 -9.87 -14.52
C THR A 59 -5.55 -10.63 -13.23
N SER A 60 -4.51 -10.33 -12.46
CA SER A 60 -4.27 -10.95 -11.16
C SER A 60 -3.41 -10.10 -10.23
N MET A 61 -3.50 -10.41 -8.94
CA MET A 61 -2.71 -9.84 -7.86
C MET A 61 -2.29 -10.95 -6.90
N TYR A 62 -1.09 -10.84 -6.34
CA TYR A 62 -0.62 -11.68 -5.23
C TYR A 62 0.03 -10.79 -4.18
N ALA A 63 -0.20 -11.07 -2.90
CA ALA A 63 0.37 -10.30 -1.81
C ALA A 63 0.86 -11.21 -0.69
N PHE A 64 1.89 -10.74 0.00
CA PHE A 64 2.54 -11.40 1.13
C PHE A 64 2.85 -10.38 2.22
N PHE A 65 2.73 -10.81 3.46
CA PHE A 65 3.10 -10.08 4.67
C PHE A 65 3.87 -10.98 5.62
N SER A 66 4.88 -10.44 6.29
CA SER A 66 5.61 -11.11 7.38
C SER A 66 5.81 -10.14 8.54
N SER A 67 5.41 -10.56 9.75
CA SER A 67 5.67 -9.79 10.97
C SER A 67 7.17 -9.74 11.28
N THR A 68 7.63 -8.61 11.80
CA THR A 68 9.02 -8.42 12.26
C THR A 68 9.11 -8.18 13.77
N VAL A 69 7.95 -8.13 14.44
CA VAL A 69 7.82 -7.85 15.87
C VAL A 69 6.76 -8.78 16.44
N ALA A 70 7.08 -9.47 17.53
CA ALA A 70 6.11 -10.29 18.23
C ALA A 70 5.01 -9.42 18.88
N MET A 71 3.77 -9.90 18.87
CA MET A 71 2.63 -9.19 19.48
C MET A 71 1.54 -10.14 19.96
N ALA A 72 0.67 -9.64 20.83
CA ALA A 72 -0.43 -10.40 21.38
C ALA A 72 -1.77 -9.78 20.94
N LEU A 73 -2.55 -10.54 20.17
CA LEU A 73 -3.91 -10.27 19.72
C LEU A 73 -4.88 -11.22 20.45
N ILE A 74 -4.77 -11.32 21.78
CA ILE A 74 -5.59 -12.25 22.57
C ILE A 74 -7.05 -11.81 22.54
N GLY A 75 -7.93 -12.69 22.07
CA GLY A 75 -9.35 -12.38 21.93
C GLY A 75 -9.67 -11.43 20.78
N THR A 76 -8.73 -11.19 19.87
CA THR A 76 -8.88 -10.31 18.70
C THR A 76 -8.38 -11.05 17.46
N THR A 77 -9.10 -10.91 16.34
CA THR A 77 -8.64 -11.40 15.04
C THR A 77 -8.46 -10.23 14.09
N LEU A 78 -7.24 -10.08 13.59
CA LEU A 78 -6.83 -9.06 12.64
C LEU A 78 -6.61 -9.72 11.28
N ASN A 79 -7.35 -9.27 10.26
CA ASN A 79 -7.09 -9.63 8.88
C ASN A 79 -6.19 -8.58 8.23
N VAL A 80 -5.23 -9.04 7.42
CA VAL A 80 -4.43 -8.16 6.57
C VAL A 80 -4.97 -8.29 5.15
N SER A 81 -5.17 -7.17 4.48
CA SER A 81 -5.58 -7.14 3.07
C SER A 81 -4.63 -6.26 2.26
N ALA A 82 -4.51 -6.53 0.96
CA ALA A 82 -3.82 -5.66 0.00
C ALA A 82 -4.83 -5.17 -1.03
N GLN A 83 -5.10 -3.88 -1.03
CA GLN A 83 -6.07 -3.22 -1.91
C GLN A 83 -5.32 -2.34 -2.91
N LEU A 84 -5.68 -2.46 -4.19
CA LEU A 84 -5.14 -1.60 -5.23
C LEU A 84 -5.94 -0.30 -5.33
N PHE A 85 -5.22 0.82 -5.40
CA PHE A 85 -5.77 2.15 -5.62
C PHE A 85 -5.27 2.71 -6.95
N LYS A 86 -6.06 3.61 -7.56
CA LYS A 86 -5.75 4.29 -8.81
C LYS A 86 -5.93 5.80 -8.68
N ALA A 87 -5.07 6.54 -9.35
CA ALA A 87 -5.29 7.95 -9.67
C ALA A 87 -5.05 8.16 -11.17
N ASP A 88 -5.73 9.14 -11.77
CA ASP A 88 -5.46 9.56 -13.14
C ASP A 88 -4.06 10.22 -13.23
N SER A 89 -3.52 10.34 -14.45
CA SER A 89 -2.14 10.77 -14.70
C SER A 89 -1.72 12.09 -14.05
N ASN A 90 -2.64 13.03 -13.91
CA ASN A 90 -2.40 14.35 -13.32
C ASN A 90 -3.00 14.51 -11.91
N SER A 91 -3.36 13.40 -11.24
CA SER A 91 -4.00 13.42 -9.93
C SER A 91 -3.07 12.86 -8.84
N ASN A 92 -3.17 13.44 -7.65
CA ASN A 92 -2.59 12.91 -6.41
C ASN A 92 -3.66 12.32 -5.48
N ILE A 93 -4.90 12.19 -5.96
CA ILE A 93 -6.02 11.62 -5.23
C ILE A 93 -6.24 10.21 -5.74
N PHE A 94 -5.95 9.23 -4.89
CA PHE A 94 -6.08 7.82 -5.17
C PHE A 94 -7.41 7.29 -4.63
N THR A 95 -8.14 6.55 -5.47
CA THR A 95 -9.38 5.85 -5.11
C THR A 95 -9.19 4.34 -5.21
N PRO A 96 -9.85 3.54 -4.35
CA PRO A 96 -9.74 2.09 -4.40
C PRO A 96 -10.39 1.56 -5.66
N ILE A 97 -9.73 0.60 -6.30
CA ILE A 97 -10.30 -0.12 -7.44
C ILE A 97 -11.21 -1.22 -6.88
N SER A 98 -12.50 -1.16 -7.23
CA SER A 98 -13.48 -2.16 -6.79
C SER A 98 -13.08 -3.57 -7.22
N GLY A 99 -13.12 -4.52 -6.28
CA GLY A 99 -12.78 -5.93 -6.53
C GLY A 99 -11.27 -6.25 -6.58
N ALA A 100 -10.40 -5.24 -6.65
CA ALA A 100 -8.94 -5.39 -6.69
C ALA A 100 -8.33 -5.51 -5.27
N VAL A 101 -8.84 -6.47 -4.50
CA VAL A 101 -8.42 -6.72 -3.13
C VAL A 101 -8.01 -8.18 -2.95
N VAL A 102 -6.88 -8.36 -2.28
CA VAL A 102 -6.40 -9.66 -1.80
C VAL A 102 -6.58 -9.69 -0.29
N SER A 103 -7.36 -10.64 0.23
CA SER A 103 -7.36 -10.93 1.67
C SER A 103 -6.27 -11.96 1.95
N LEU A 104 -5.38 -11.65 2.90
CA LEU A 104 -4.26 -12.50 3.24
C LEU A 104 -4.69 -13.49 4.32
N ALA A 105 -4.22 -14.73 4.19
CA ALA A 105 -4.44 -15.80 5.14
C ALA A 105 -3.09 -16.43 5.56
N PRO A 106 -2.99 -16.96 6.80
CA PRO A 106 -4.00 -16.90 7.86
C PRO A 106 -4.19 -15.48 8.42
N SER A 107 -5.37 -15.20 9.00
CA SER A 107 -5.56 -14.01 9.83
C SER A 107 -4.71 -14.10 11.10
N LEU A 108 -4.31 -12.95 11.64
CA LEU A 108 -3.49 -12.85 12.84
C LEU A 108 -4.39 -12.82 14.08
N THR A 109 -4.23 -13.78 14.98
CA THR A 109 -4.91 -13.84 16.28
C THR A 109 -4.04 -14.54 17.32
N GLY A 110 -4.28 -14.30 18.61
CA GLY A 110 -3.52 -14.93 19.68
C GLY A 110 -2.10 -14.35 19.79
N ILE A 111 -1.12 -15.18 20.09
CA ILE A 111 0.29 -14.76 20.14
C ILE A 111 0.88 -14.86 18.74
N ILE A 112 1.32 -13.72 18.20
CA ILE A 112 2.00 -13.60 16.92
C ILE A 112 3.49 -13.56 17.18
N SER A 113 4.22 -14.54 16.66
CA SER A 113 5.68 -14.58 16.71
C SER A 113 6.29 -13.69 15.63
N ASP A 114 7.54 -13.25 15.85
CA ASP A 114 8.37 -12.73 14.77
C ASP A 114 8.47 -13.73 13.60
N GLY A 115 8.43 -13.22 12.38
CA GLY A 115 8.41 -14.01 11.15
C GLY A 115 7.07 -14.62 10.79
N SER A 116 6.00 -14.42 11.57
CA SER A 116 4.65 -14.93 11.24
C SER A 116 4.18 -14.35 9.91
N THR A 117 3.68 -15.20 9.00
CA THR A 117 3.36 -14.80 7.62
C THR A 117 1.89 -14.95 7.26
N SER A 118 1.40 -14.07 6.40
CA SER A 118 0.11 -14.21 5.72
C SER A 118 0.28 -13.91 4.23
N ASN A 119 -0.45 -14.59 3.35
CA ASN A 119 -0.42 -14.34 1.91
C ASN A 119 -1.75 -14.64 1.23
N GLY A 120 -1.89 -14.23 -0.01
CA GLY A 120 -3.06 -14.53 -0.80
C GLY A 120 -2.94 -14.08 -2.25
N SER A 121 -3.91 -14.48 -3.05
CA SER A 121 -4.02 -14.09 -4.46
C SER A 121 -5.44 -13.75 -4.86
N LYS A 122 -5.58 -12.84 -5.81
CA LYS A 122 -6.84 -12.55 -6.50
C LYS A 122 -6.61 -12.71 -8.00
N THR A 123 -7.31 -13.65 -8.61
CA THR A 123 -7.23 -13.94 -10.05
C THR A 123 -8.55 -13.59 -10.74
N ALA A 124 -8.59 -13.74 -12.06
CA ALA A 124 -9.76 -13.44 -12.89
C ALA A 124 -10.26 -11.99 -12.70
N LEU A 125 -9.33 -11.07 -12.49
CA LEU A 125 -9.62 -9.64 -12.54
C LEU A 125 -9.80 -9.21 -14.00
N ASN A 126 -10.66 -8.22 -14.20
CA ASN A 126 -10.90 -7.61 -15.51
C ASN A 126 -11.04 -6.09 -15.31
N ILE A 127 -9.91 -5.45 -15.00
CA ILE A 127 -9.85 -4.02 -14.66
C ILE A 127 -8.96 -3.34 -15.69
N ASP A 128 -9.56 -2.44 -16.47
CA ASP A 128 -8.82 -1.68 -17.46
C ASP A 128 -8.00 -0.56 -16.82
N VAL A 129 -6.78 -0.41 -17.31
CA VAL A 129 -5.86 0.68 -16.99
C VAL A 129 -5.37 1.34 -18.27
N GLN A 130 -5.16 2.64 -18.20
CA GLN A 130 -4.68 3.45 -19.32
C GLN A 130 -3.24 3.91 -19.08
N ALA A 131 -2.52 4.19 -20.18
CA ALA A 131 -1.22 4.82 -20.09
C ALA A 131 -1.32 6.14 -19.29
N GLY A 132 -0.43 6.30 -18.31
CA GLY A 132 -0.42 7.43 -17.40
C GLY A 132 -1.20 7.20 -16.09
N ASP A 133 -2.10 6.22 -16.01
CA ASP A 133 -2.74 5.85 -14.74
C ASP A 133 -1.67 5.56 -13.68
N ARG A 134 -1.94 5.96 -12.44
CA ARG A 134 -1.05 5.76 -11.30
C ARG A 134 -1.65 4.72 -10.39
N LEU A 135 -0.95 3.62 -10.16
CA LEU A 135 -1.37 2.54 -9.28
C LEU A 135 -0.60 2.56 -7.97
N MET A 136 -1.30 2.42 -6.85
CA MET A 136 -0.70 2.28 -5.52
C MET A 136 -1.31 1.08 -4.83
N LEU A 137 -0.47 0.16 -4.36
CA LEU A 137 -0.93 -0.95 -3.54
C LEU A 137 -0.84 -0.56 -2.06
N VAL A 138 -1.92 -0.78 -1.32
CA VAL A 138 -2.03 -0.40 0.09
C VAL A 138 -2.34 -1.64 0.91
N VAL A 139 -1.49 -1.91 1.91
CA VAL A 139 -1.72 -2.98 2.88
C VAL A 139 -2.54 -2.42 4.04
N ILE A 140 -3.68 -3.04 4.31
CA ILE A 140 -4.68 -2.56 5.26
C ILE A 140 -4.93 -3.66 6.31
N PRO A 141 -4.50 -3.44 7.57
CA PRO A 141 -4.90 -4.28 8.68
C PRO A 141 -6.29 -3.87 9.21
N THR A 142 -7.16 -4.85 9.45
CA THR A 142 -8.52 -4.62 9.94
C THR A 142 -8.86 -5.66 11.02
N ILE A 143 -9.39 -5.22 12.16
CA ILE A 143 -9.96 -6.14 13.14
C ILE A 143 -11.30 -6.64 12.59
N THR A 144 -11.40 -7.95 12.38
CA THR A 144 -12.59 -8.58 11.78
C THR A 144 -13.48 -9.27 12.81
N SER A 145 -12.95 -9.59 13.99
CA SER A 145 -13.72 -10.18 15.09
C SER A 145 -13.00 -10.04 16.43
N GLY A 146 -13.75 -10.20 17.52
CA GLY A 146 -13.22 -10.12 18.87
C GLY A 146 -13.18 -8.68 19.41
N LEU A 147 -12.27 -8.43 20.35
CA LEU A 147 -12.11 -7.11 20.97
C LEU A 147 -11.50 -6.11 19.98
N ASP A 148 -12.16 -4.96 19.80
CA ASP A 148 -11.61 -3.84 19.04
C ASP A 148 -10.54 -3.12 19.88
N MET A 149 -9.40 -2.82 19.26
CA MET A 149 -8.23 -2.27 19.94
C MET A 149 -7.28 -1.59 18.98
N THR A 150 -6.62 -0.52 19.44
CA THR A 150 -5.52 0.10 18.70
C THR A 150 -4.29 -0.78 18.76
N THR A 151 -3.85 -1.28 17.62
CA THR A 151 -2.66 -2.13 17.49
C THR A 151 -1.75 -1.62 16.38
N THR A 152 -0.45 -1.79 16.55
CA THR A 152 0.55 -1.42 15.54
C THR A 152 1.11 -2.68 14.91
N LEU A 153 0.81 -2.89 13.62
CA LEU A 153 1.36 -4.01 12.85
C LEU A 153 2.68 -3.60 12.18
N THR A 154 3.79 -4.26 12.55
CA THR A 154 5.13 -3.98 11.99
C THR A 154 5.65 -5.18 11.24
N GLY A 155 5.99 -5.01 9.97
CA GLY A 155 6.41 -6.12 9.13
C GLY A 155 6.87 -5.71 7.73
N TYR A 156 7.29 -6.71 6.97
CA TYR A 156 7.58 -6.59 5.55
C TYR A 156 6.36 -6.97 4.72
N ALA A 157 6.10 -6.22 3.66
CA ALA A 157 5.06 -6.52 2.69
C ALA A 157 5.63 -6.54 1.28
N SER A 158 5.15 -7.47 0.45
CA SER A 158 5.48 -7.55 -0.95
C SER A 158 4.27 -7.99 -1.76
N ALA A 159 4.24 -7.63 -3.04
CA ALA A 159 3.13 -7.98 -3.91
C ALA A 159 3.53 -7.89 -5.39
N GLY A 160 2.72 -8.56 -6.22
CA GLY A 160 2.78 -8.49 -7.67
C GLY A 160 1.39 -8.21 -8.26
N ILE A 161 1.39 -7.50 -9.39
CA ILE A 161 0.19 -7.19 -10.18
C ILE A 161 0.49 -7.58 -11.63
N GLU A 162 -0.37 -8.40 -12.21
CA GLU A 162 -0.27 -8.79 -13.61
C GLU A 162 -1.10 -7.84 -14.46
N ILE A 163 -0.49 -7.26 -15.49
CA ILE A 163 -1.13 -6.36 -16.46
C ILE A 163 -0.82 -6.88 -17.87
N LYS A 164 -1.86 -7.23 -18.62
CA LYS A 164 -1.76 -7.72 -20.01
C LYS A 164 -2.14 -6.64 -21.00
#